data_AF-A0A1Y2EDJ5-F1
#
_entry.id   AF-A0A1Y2EDJ5-F1
#
_cell.length_a   1.000
_cell.length_b   1.000
_cell.length_c   1.000
_cell.angle_alpha   90.00
_cell.angle_beta   90.00
_cell.angle_gamma   90.00
#
_symmetry.space_group_name_H-M   'P 1'
#
loop_
_entity.id
_entity.type
_entity.pdbx_description
1 polymer ?
#
loop_
_entity_poly.entity_id
_entity_poly.type
_entity_poly.pdbx_seq_one_letter_code
_entity_poly.pdbx_strand_id
1 'polypeptide(L)'
;MTDKLPPQLLALFAPRPPLRWVPHIDQAPEARKTARVTGLAQYLPALNAYKDNDGYVPTESWLQMRDRKKLEKKAAAEKLLTEGPLHYKPQEDPNIRGDAFKTLVVARLSYEANEQDLEREFGRFGPIERIRIITDVKAHEKPNKKKKPHRGYAFVVFEREKDMRGKTTIDFFQQLSTCPSPEMWPSSLPISPLSLPFHCSKV
;
A
#
# COMPACT_ATOMS: atom_id res chain seq x y z
N MET A 1 3.95 -76.10 -11.20
CA MET A 1 5.18 -75.53 -11.82
C MET A 1 6.40 -76.43 -11.61
N THR A 2 6.39 -77.39 -10.67
CA THR A 2 7.45 -78.38 -10.44
C THR A 2 7.15 -79.75 -11.07
N ASP A 3 6.03 -79.87 -11.79
CA ASP A 3 5.41 -81.13 -12.20
C ASP A 3 6.15 -81.85 -13.35
N LYS A 4 7.06 -81.17 -14.06
CA LYS A 4 7.84 -81.72 -15.19
C LYS A 4 9.31 -81.98 -14.86
N LEU A 5 9.71 -81.94 -13.59
CA LEU A 5 11.08 -82.20 -13.18
C LEU A 5 11.37 -83.71 -13.11
N PRO A 6 12.61 -84.13 -13.40
CA PRO A 6 13.02 -85.51 -13.23
C PRO A 6 12.83 -85.95 -11.76
N PRO A 7 12.55 -87.24 -11.51
CA PRO A 7 12.06 -87.74 -10.21
C PRO A 7 13.04 -87.49 -9.05
N GLN A 8 14.34 -87.44 -9.34
CA GLN A 8 15.39 -87.10 -8.35
C GLN A 8 15.23 -85.67 -7.80
N LEU A 9 14.83 -84.72 -8.64
CA LEU A 9 14.57 -83.34 -8.22
C LEU A 9 13.17 -83.18 -7.63
N LEU A 10 12.20 -83.97 -8.06
CA LEU A 10 10.83 -83.97 -7.51
C LEU A 10 10.84 -84.38 -6.02
N ALA A 11 11.68 -85.33 -5.63
CA ALA A 11 11.84 -85.77 -4.24
C ALA A 11 12.25 -84.64 -3.28
N LEU A 12 12.98 -83.63 -3.76
CA LEU A 12 13.37 -82.45 -2.97
C LEU A 12 12.18 -81.54 -2.64
N PHE A 13 11.10 -81.62 -3.43
CA PHE A 13 9.88 -80.85 -3.23
C PHE A 13 8.77 -81.66 -2.53
N ALA A 14 9.12 -82.77 -1.87
CA ALA A 14 8.16 -83.51 -1.05
C ALA A 14 7.55 -82.57 0.02
N PRO A 15 6.22 -82.51 0.15
CA PRO A 15 5.58 -81.65 1.14
C PRO A 15 5.96 -82.10 2.55
N ARG A 16 6.01 -81.15 3.47
CA ARG A 16 6.18 -81.44 4.89
C ARG A 16 4.97 -82.22 5.43
N PRO A 17 5.14 -83.05 6.47
CA PRO A 17 4.00 -83.69 7.13
C PRO A 17 3.00 -82.63 7.63
N PRO A 18 1.71 -82.97 7.73
CA PRO A 18 0.68 -82.02 8.14
C PRO A 18 0.96 -81.48 9.55
N LEU A 19 0.69 -80.19 9.74
CA LEU A 19 0.90 -79.52 11.03
C LEU A 19 -0.12 -80.02 12.08
N ARG A 20 0.31 -80.08 13.33
CA ARG A 20 -0.58 -80.34 14.47
C ARG A 20 -1.54 -79.16 14.64
N TRP A 21 -2.84 -79.45 14.71
CA TRP A 21 -3.84 -78.42 14.97
C TRP A 21 -3.75 -77.90 16.42
N VAL A 22 -3.83 -76.57 16.56
CA VAL A 22 -3.88 -75.83 17.82
C VAL A 22 -5.01 -74.81 17.68
N PRO A 23 -5.83 -74.57 18.71
CA PRO A 23 -6.86 -73.55 18.64
C PRO A 23 -6.25 -72.17 18.36
N HIS A 24 -7.01 -71.32 17.66
CA HIS A 24 -6.59 -69.95 17.39
C HIS A 24 -6.52 -69.15 18.70
N ILE A 25 -5.52 -68.27 18.82
CA ILE A 25 -5.34 -67.40 20.00
C ILE A 25 -6.41 -66.31 20.06
N ASP A 26 -6.86 -65.86 18.89
CA ASP A 26 -7.78 -64.74 18.75
C ASP A 26 -9.24 -65.16 18.99
N GLN A 27 -10.13 -64.19 19.16
CA GLN A 27 -11.57 -64.41 19.20
C GLN A 27 -12.16 -64.43 17.79
N ALA A 28 -13.25 -65.18 17.62
CA ALA A 28 -14.02 -65.18 16.39
C ALA A 28 -14.48 -63.75 16.04
N PRO A 29 -14.54 -63.35 14.76
CA PRO A 29 -14.87 -61.98 14.35
C PRO A 29 -16.15 -61.42 14.97
N GLU A 30 -17.16 -62.27 15.18
CA GLU A 30 -18.45 -61.89 15.79
C GLU A 30 -18.34 -61.46 17.25
N ALA A 31 -17.37 -62.01 17.98
CA ALA A 31 -17.14 -61.70 19.40
C ALA A 31 -16.18 -60.52 19.58
N ARG A 32 -15.54 -60.03 18.51
CA ARG A 32 -14.59 -58.92 18.58
C ARG A 32 -15.34 -57.62 18.83
N LYS A 33 -15.17 -57.08 20.04
CA LYS A 33 -15.74 -55.79 20.44
C LYS A 33 -14.68 -54.92 21.10
N THR A 34 -14.70 -53.64 20.73
CA THR A 34 -13.94 -52.59 21.41
C THR A 34 -14.71 -52.11 22.64
N ALA A 35 -14.08 -51.28 23.47
CA ALA A 35 -14.76 -50.57 24.55
C ALA A 35 -15.98 -49.79 24.05
N ARG A 36 -17.01 -49.69 24.89
CA ARG A 36 -18.24 -48.94 24.56
C ARG A 36 -17.95 -47.44 24.57
N VAL A 37 -18.30 -46.73 23.50
CA VAL A 37 -18.21 -45.27 23.43
C VAL A 37 -19.31 -44.66 24.29
N THR A 38 -18.93 -43.80 25.25
CA THR A 38 -19.87 -43.04 26.09
C THR A 38 -20.22 -41.69 25.46
N GLY A 39 -21.30 -41.06 25.92
CA GLY A 39 -21.67 -39.70 25.51
C GLY A 39 -20.82 -38.60 26.17
N LEU A 40 -20.92 -37.37 25.67
CA LEU A 40 -20.17 -36.21 26.17
C LEU A 40 -20.86 -35.46 27.32
N ALA A 41 -22.07 -35.85 27.71
CA ALA A 41 -22.88 -35.14 28.69
C ALA A 41 -22.18 -34.95 30.06
N GLN A 42 -21.30 -35.88 30.43
CA GLN A 42 -20.53 -35.84 31.66
C GLN A 42 -19.57 -34.63 31.75
N TYR A 43 -19.20 -34.03 30.62
CA TYR A 43 -18.23 -32.93 30.55
C TYR A 43 -18.87 -31.53 30.48
N LEU A 44 -20.20 -31.44 30.42
CA LEU A 44 -20.91 -30.15 30.44
C LEU A 44 -20.61 -29.29 31.69
N PRO A 45 -20.57 -29.82 32.93
CA PRO A 45 -20.24 -28.99 34.09
C PRO A 45 -18.80 -28.46 34.04
N ALA A 46 -17.85 -29.25 33.53
CA ALA A 46 -16.46 -28.82 33.36
C ALA A 46 -16.32 -27.71 32.31
N LEU A 47 -17.12 -27.78 31.23
CA LEU A 47 -17.15 -26.74 30.20
C LEU A 47 -17.68 -25.41 30.73
N ASN A 48 -18.69 -25.44 31.60
CA ASN A 48 -19.21 -24.22 32.24
C ASN A 48 -18.14 -23.58 33.13
N ALA A 49 -17.48 -24.38 33.98
CA ALA A 49 -16.40 -23.89 34.82
C ALA A 49 -15.22 -23.30 34.02
N TYR A 50 -14.95 -23.84 32.82
CA TYR A 50 -13.95 -23.28 31.91
C TYR A 50 -14.37 -21.93 31.36
N LYS A 51 -15.61 -21.78 30.88
CA LYS A 51 -16.12 -20.51 30.34
C LYS A 51 -16.02 -19.36 31.35
N ASP A 52 -16.31 -19.64 32.62
CA ASP A 52 -16.26 -18.64 33.68
C ASP A 52 -14.82 -18.18 33.98
N ASN A 53 -13.80 -19.01 33.69
CA ASN A 53 -12.40 -18.78 34.06
C ASN A 53 -11.43 -18.69 32.85
N ASP A 54 -11.93 -18.66 31.61
CA ASP A 54 -11.13 -18.78 30.38
C ASP A 54 -10.13 -17.62 30.21
N GLY A 55 -10.45 -16.43 30.76
CA GLY A 55 -9.57 -15.26 30.70
C GLY A 55 -9.18 -14.85 29.28
N TYR A 56 -9.95 -15.32 28.28
CA TYR A 56 -9.59 -15.22 26.87
C TYR A 56 -9.62 -13.77 26.40
N VAL A 57 -8.46 -13.26 26.03
CA VAL A 57 -8.30 -11.99 25.34
C VAL A 57 -8.10 -12.29 23.86
N PRO A 58 -9.04 -11.91 22.97
CA PRO A 58 -8.88 -12.13 21.54
C PRO A 58 -7.62 -11.44 21.03
N THR A 59 -6.66 -12.22 20.52
CA THR A 59 -5.51 -11.67 19.80
C THR A 59 -5.99 -11.09 18.49
N GLU A 60 -5.66 -9.83 18.24
CA GLU A 60 -6.07 -9.17 17.00
C GLU A 60 -5.42 -9.83 15.77
N SER A 61 -6.22 -10.04 14.72
CA SER A 61 -5.67 -10.38 13.41
C SER A 61 -4.92 -9.17 12.84
N TRP A 62 -3.92 -9.42 12.00
CA TRP A 62 -3.20 -8.35 11.29
C TRP A 62 -4.14 -7.39 10.53
N LEU A 63 -5.26 -7.90 10.01
CA LEU A 63 -6.26 -7.08 9.33
C LEU A 63 -6.97 -6.12 10.30
N GLN A 64 -7.34 -6.60 11.49
CA GLN A 64 -7.94 -5.79 12.55
C GLN A 64 -6.96 -4.72 13.06
N MET A 65 -5.68 -5.08 13.23
CA MET A 65 -4.63 -4.14 13.63
C MET A 65 -4.43 -3.04 12.58
N ARG A 66 -4.44 -3.41 11.29
CA ARG A 66 -4.35 -2.47 10.17
C ARG A 66 -5.54 -1.51 10.14
N ASP A 67 -6.75 -2.03 10.33
CA ASP A 67 -7.97 -1.23 10.36
C ASP A 67 -8.00 -0.29 11.55
N ARG A 68 -7.62 -0.76 12.76
CA ARG A 68 -7.45 0.09 13.96
C ARG A 68 -6.51 1.27 13.67
N LYS A 69 -5.32 1.00 13.15
CA LYS A 69 -4.33 2.04 12.81
C LYS A 69 -4.84 3.00 11.74
N LYS A 70 -5.64 2.53 10.78
CA LYS A 70 -6.27 3.37 9.75
C LYS A 70 -7.31 4.30 10.36
N LEU A 71 -8.15 3.78 11.26
CA LEU A 71 -9.15 4.57 11.98
C LEU A 71 -8.51 5.60 12.90
N GLU A 72 -7.48 5.23 13.67
CA GLU A 72 -6.74 6.15 14.53
C GLU A 72 -6.10 7.29 13.72
N LYS A 73 -5.46 6.97 12.59
CA LYS A 73 -4.89 7.99 11.69
C LYS A 73 -5.95 8.90 11.10
N LYS A 74 -7.11 8.34 10.73
CA LYS A 74 -8.23 9.11 10.19
C LYS A 74 -8.79 10.06 11.26
N ALA A 75 -9.03 9.56 12.47
CA ALA A 75 -9.49 10.37 13.60
C ALA A 75 -8.49 11.47 13.97
N ALA A 76 -7.18 11.18 13.95
CA ALA A 76 -6.14 12.18 14.17
C ALA A 76 -6.14 13.26 13.07
N ALA A 77 -6.34 12.88 11.80
CA ALA A 77 -6.44 13.83 10.70
C ALA A 77 -7.71 14.70 10.81
N GLU A 78 -8.84 14.13 11.22
CA GLU A 78 -10.09 14.86 11.47
C GLU A 78 -9.94 15.86 12.63
N LYS A 79 -9.25 15.48 13.71
CA LYS A 79 -8.91 16.40 14.81
C LYS A 79 -8.04 17.57 14.33
N LEU A 80 -6.99 17.30 13.56
CA LEU A 80 -6.13 18.36 12.99
C LEU A 80 -6.90 19.30 12.05
N LEU A 81 -7.86 18.78 11.28
CA LEU A 81 -8.68 19.57 10.37
C LEU A 81 -9.70 20.44 11.10
N THR A 82 -10.19 20.00 12.26
CA THR A 82 -11.15 20.75 13.07
C THR A 82 -10.46 21.77 13.97
N GLU A 83 -9.35 21.40 14.61
CA GLU A 83 -8.58 22.27 15.50
C GLU A 83 -7.76 23.32 14.74
N GLY A 84 -7.20 22.97 13.57
CA GLY A 84 -6.34 23.84 12.77
C GLY A 84 -6.96 25.21 12.43
N PRO A 85 -8.19 25.26 11.87
CA PRO A 85 -8.86 26.51 11.55
C PRO A 85 -9.18 27.39 12.76
N LEU A 86 -9.43 26.80 13.93
CA LEU A 86 -9.76 27.55 15.14
C LEU A 86 -8.56 28.37 15.65
N HIS A 87 -7.35 27.85 15.46
CA HIS A 87 -6.12 28.50 15.89
C HIS A 87 -5.45 29.36 14.81
N TYR A 88 -5.90 29.30 13.57
CA TYR A 88 -5.27 30.01 12.46
C TYR A 88 -5.89 31.41 12.26
N LYS A 89 -5.15 32.45 12.66
CA LYS A 89 -5.56 33.86 12.55
C LYS A 89 -4.58 34.67 11.68
N PRO A 90 -4.82 34.80 10.37
CA PRO A 90 -3.88 35.46 9.46
C PRO A 90 -3.74 36.98 9.68
N GLN A 91 -4.67 37.62 10.37
CA GLN A 91 -4.62 39.07 10.62
C GLN A 91 -3.62 39.45 11.73
N GLU A 92 -3.38 38.55 12.68
CA GLU A 92 -2.50 38.81 13.83
C GLU A 92 -1.02 38.46 13.51
N ASP A 93 -0.76 37.82 12.36
CA ASP A 93 0.56 37.32 11.99
C ASP A 93 1.51 38.45 11.52
N PRO A 94 2.67 38.68 12.18
CA PRO A 94 3.59 39.77 11.84
C PRO A 94 4.31 39.60 10.48
N ASN A 95 4.22 38.40 9.92
CA ASN A 95 4.81 38.06 8.63
C ASN A 95 3.99 38.59 7.45
N ILE A 96 2.68 38.69 7.63
CA ILE A 96 1.74 39.21 6.64
C ILE A 96 1.82 40.73 6.72
N ARG A 97 2.24 41.37 5.63
CA ARG A 97 2.27 42.84 5.50
C ARG A 97 1.81 43.22 4.11
N GLY A 98 1.07 44.32 4.02
CA GLY A 98 0.49 44.80 2.77
C GLY A 98 -0.99 44.42 2.64
N ASP A 99 -1.58 44.87 1.54
CA ASP A 99 -2.98 44.63 1.21
C ASP A 99 -3.14 43.29 0.46
N ALA A 100 -4.14 42.50 0.85
CA ALA A 100 -4.43 41.21 0.25
C ALA A 100 -4.81 41.33 -1.23
N PHE A 101 -5.50 42.40 -1.61
CA PHE A 101 -5.92 42.62 -3.01
C PHE A 101 -4.79 43.07 -3.93
N LYS A 102 -3.65 43.48 -3.37
CA LYS A 102 -2.44 43.86 -4.12
C LYS A 102 -1.40 42.75 -4.17
N THR A 103 -1.62 41.67 -3.41
CA THR A 103 -0.64 40.60 -3.22
C THR A 103 -0.88 39.45 -4.18
N LEU A 104 0.13 39.10 -4.97
CA LEU A 104 0.16 37.93 -5.84
C LEU A 104 0.85 36.76 -5.14
N VAL A 105 0.21 35.59 -5.16
CA VAL A 105 0.79 34.34 -4.65
C VAL A 105 1.43 33.57 -5.80
N VAL A 106 2.76 33.46 -5.78
CA VAL A 106 3.52 32.67 -6.75
C VAL A 106 3.75 31.29 -6.15
N ALA A 107 3.18 30.24 -6.74
CA ALA A 107 3.39 28.86 -6.35
C ALA A 107 4.26 28.12 -7.37
N ARG A 108 4.84 26.98 -6.96
CA ARG A 108 5.76 26.16 -7.78
C ARG A 108 7.01 26.93 -8.25
N LEU A 109 7.56 27.77 -7.37
CA LEU A 109 8.83 28.43 -7.60
C LEU A 109 9.99 27.43 -7.55
N SER A 110 10.96 27.56 -8.46
CA SER A 110 12.20 26.78 -8.42
C SER A 110 12.95 27.01 -7.10
N TYR A 111 13.61 25.97 -6.56
CA TYR A 111 14.37 26.07 -5.32
C TYR A 111 15.66 26.90 -5.45
N GLU A 112 16.08 27.24 -6.67
CA GLU A 112 17.26 28.08 -6.93
C GLU A 112 16.89 29.56 -7.12
N ALA A 113 15.61 29.86 -7.27
CA ALA A 113 15.14 31.21 -7.57
C ALA A 113 15.29 32.14 -6.35
N ASN A 114 15.82 33.34 -6.62
CA ASN A 114 16.03 34.39 -5.64
C ASN A 114 15.03 35.54 -5.82
N GLU A 115 15.08 36.51 -4.90
CA GLU A 115 14.23 37.71 -4.97
C GLU A 115 14.48 38.53 -6.24
N GLN A 116 15.72 38.61 -6.71
CA GLN A 116 16.09 39.31 -7.95
C GLN A 116 15.42 38.72 -9.20
N ASP A 117 15.26 37.39 -9.26
CA ASP A 117 14.59 36.74 -10.39
C ASP A 117 13.11 37.10 -10.41
N LEU A 118 12.49 37.17 -9.23
CA LEU A 118 11.11 37.63 -9.08
C LEU A 118 10.97 39.11 -9.43
N GLU A 119 11.90 39.97 -9.04
CA GLU A 119 11.90 41.39 -9.43
C GLU A 119 11.98 41.57 -10.94
N ARG A 120 12.86 40.80 -11.60
CA ARG A 120 13.05 40.88 -13.05
C ARG A 120 11.81 40.43 -13.83
N GLU A 121 11.22 39.30 -13.45
CA GLU A 121 10.06 38.75 -14.16
C GLU A 121 8.77 39.53 -13.85
N PHE A 122 8.55 39.87 -12.57
CA PHE A 122 7.32 40.55 -12.15
C PHE A 122 7.38 42.08 -12.30
N GLY A 123 8.57 42.68 -12.41
CA GLY A 123 8.73 44.11 -12.69
C GLY A 123 8.18 44.54 -14.05
N ARG A 124 7.98 43.59 -14.98
CA ARG A 124 7.30 43.85 -16.27
C ARG A 124 5.82 44.23 -16.10
N PHE A 125 5.20 43.84 -14.99
CA PHE A 125 3.76 44.02 -14.77
C PHE A 125 3.43 45.29 -14.01
N GLY A 126 4.34 45.74 -13.15
CA GLY A 126 4.21 46.96 -12.39
C GLY A 126 5.28 47.10 -11.33
N PRO A 127 5.34 48.26 -10.65
CA PRO A 127 6.23 48.47 -9.52
C PRO A 127 5.85 47.56 -8.35
N ILE A 128 6.87 46.93 -7.78
CA ILE A 128 6.76 45.98 -6.67
C ILE A 128 7.06 46.71 -5.36
N GLU A 129 6.17 46.60 -4.38
CA GLU A 129 6.35 47.16 -3.04
C GLU A 129 7.22 46.24 -2.18
N ARG A 130 6.94 44.93 -2.21
CA ARG A 130 7.65 43.95 -1.38
C ARG A 130 7.59 42.54 -1.95
N ILE A 131 8.71 41.84 -1.92
CA ILE A 131 8.79 40.41 -2.20
C ILE A 131 9.10 39.66 -0.91
N ARG A 132 8.46 38.51 -0.71
CA ARG A 132 8.81 37.58 0.36
C ARG A 132 8.74 36.15 -0.14
N ILE A 133 9.89 35.48 -0.20
CA ILE A 133 9.99 34.05 -0.42
C ILE A 133 9.81 33.33 0.94
N ILE A 134 8.94 32.33 1.03
CA ILE A 134 8.71 31.63 2.30
C ILE A 134 9.73 30.52 2.50
N THR A 135 10.49 30.63 3.59
CA THR A 135 11.43 29.63 4.07
C THR A 135 10.81 28.76 5.15
N ASP A 136 11.40 27.57 5.38
CA ASP A 136 10.95 26.68 6.44
C ASP A 136 11.57 27.07 7.79
N VAL A 137 10.82 27.80 8.62
CA VAL A 137 11.28 28.23 9.96
C VAL A 137 11.64 27.03 10.85
N LYS A 138 10.94 25.89 10.68
CA LYS A 138 11.16 24.66 11.45
C LYS A 138 12.14 23.69 10.78
N ALA A 139 12.95 24.17 9.83
CA ALA A 139 13.95 23.34 9.16
C ALA A 139 15.00 22.77 10.14
N HIS A 140 15.35 23.52 11.18
CA HIS A 140 16.36 23.11 12.17
C HIS A 140 15.90 21.96 13.07
N GLU A 141 14.60 21.84 13.31
CA GLU A 141 14.01 20.80 14.18
C GLU A 141 13.89 19.43 13.49
N LYS A 142 14.11 19.36 12.17
CA LYS A 142 13.94 18.15 11.36
C LYS A 142 15.29 17.66 10.81
N PRO A 143 16.14 17.02 11.64
CA PRO A 143 17.49 16.63 11.24
C PRO A 143 17.51 15.58 10.11
N ASN A 144 16.44 14.80 9.96
CA ASN A 144 16.36 13.71 8.98
C ASN A 144 16.09 14.15 7.52
N LYS A 145 15.91 15.45 7.23
CA LYS A 145 15.62 15.93 5.87
C LYS A 145 16.68 16.93 5.41
N LYS A 146 17.07 16.84 4.12
CA LYS A 146 17.95 17.83 3.48
C LYS A 146 17.31 19.21 3.59
N LYS A 147 18.11 20.19 4.02
CA LYS A 147 17.67 21.59 4.14
C LYS A 147 17.33 22.13 2.76
N LYS A 148 16.10 22.60 2.59
CA LYS A 148 15.66 23.32 1.39
C LYS A 148 15.77 24.82 1.64
N PRO A 149 16.20 25.62 0.65
CA PRO A 149 16.32 27.07 0.83
C PRO A 149 14.96 27.71 1.09
N HIS A 150 13.93 27.33 0.33
CA HIS A 150 12.56 27.81 0.51
C HIS A 150 11.50 26.72 0.23
N ARG A 151 10.24 27.04 0.54
CA ARG A 151 9.08 26.17 0.39
C ARG A 151 8.50 26.14 -1.03
N GLY A 152 9.06 26.89 -1.97
CA GLY A 152 8.60 26.94 -3.36
C GLY A 152 7.37 27.82 -3.59
N TYR A 153 7.11 28.76 -2.68
CA TYR A 153 6.11 29.80 -2.89
C TYR A 153 6.62 31.15 -2.38
N ALA A 154 6.07 32.23 -2.94
CA ALA A 154 6.42 33.60 -2.61
C ALA A 154 5.17 34.51 -2.64
N PHE A 155 5.22 35.58 -1.85
CA PHE A 155 4.25 36.67 -1.88
C PHE A 155 4.90 37.89 -2.52
N VAL A 156 4.26 38.43 -3.55
CA VAL A 156 4.70 39.65 -4.24
C VAL A 156 3.60 40.70 -4.04
N VAL A 157 3.92 41.77 -3.33
CA VAL A 157 3.00 42.90 -3.10
C VAL A 157 3.28 43.96 -4.14
N PHE A 158 2.28 44.33 -4.93
CA PHE A 158 2.35 45.43 -5.88
C PHE A 158 1.86 46.74 -5.27
N GLU A 159 2.28 47.88 -5.81
CA GLU A 159 1.76 49.18 -5.35
C GLU A 159 0.27 49.37 -5.73
N ARG A 160 -0.13 48.88 -6.90
CA ARG A 160 -1.46 49.04 -7.50
C ARG A 160 -2.15 47.70 -7.68
N GLU A 161 -3.43 47.61 -7.31
CA GLU A 161 -4.26 46.41 -7.53
C GLU A 161 -4.41 46.05 -9.01
N LYS A 162 -4.43 47.06 -9.89
CA LYS A 162 -4.57 46.86 -11.34
C LYS A 162 -3.43 46.02 -11.92
N ASP A 163 -2.22 46.21 -11.40
CA ASP A 163 -1.02 45.53 -11.89
C ASP A 163 -0.98 44.07 -11.44
N MET A 164 -1.52 43.79 -10.23
CA MET A 164 -1.77 42.43 -9.76
C MET A 164 -2.82 41.74 -10.63
N ARG A 165 -3.99 42.36 -10.81
CA ARG A 165 -5.15 41.75 -11.47
C ARG A 165 -5.04 41.67 -12.98
N GLY A 166 -4.33 42.61 -13.60
CA GLY A 166 -4.31 42.81 -15.05
C GLY A 166 -3.82 41.61 -15.85
N LYS A 167 -3.16 40.64 -15.21
CA LYS A 167 -2.61 39.43 -15.84
C LYS A 167 -2.74 38.16 -15.00
N THR A 168 -3.56 38.09 -13.94
CA THR A 168 -3.85 36.77 -13.33
C THR A 168 -4.72 35.89 -14.25
N THR A 169 -5.35 36.49 -15.27
CA THR A 169 -5.88 35.79 -16.45
C THR A 169 -4.78 35.66 -17.51
N ILE A 170 -3.64 35.06 -17.17
CA ILE A 170 -2.72 34.60 -18.22
C ILE A 170 -3.26 33.26 -18.72
N ASP A 171 -3.82 33.32 -19.91
CA ASP A 171 -3.92 32.25 -20.90
C ASP A 171 -2.53 31.64 -21.18
N PHE A 172 -1.96 30.98 -20.18
CA PHE A 172 -0.67 30.27 -20.27
C PHE A 172 -0.77 29.05 -21.22
N PHE A 173 -1.97 28.79 -21.77
CA PHE A 173 -2.23 27.78 -22.77
C PHE A 173 -1.85 28.21 -24.20
N GLN A 174 -1.61 29.51 -24.46
CA GLN A 174 -1.37 30.01 -25.82
C GLN A 174 0.10 30.13 -26.23
N GLN A 175 1.02 29.47 -25.50
CA GLN A 175 2.44 29.43 -25.85
C GLN A 175 2.99 28.02 -26.13
N LEU A 176 2.09 27.04 -26.30
CA LEU A 176 2.41 25.74 -26.92
C LEU A 176 1.90 25.62 -28.37
N SER A 177 1.31 26.67 -28.94
CA SER A 177 0.72 26.65 -30.30
C SER A 177 1.69 27.04 -31.42
N THR A 178 3.00 27.12 -31.17
CA THR A 178 4.01 27.10 -32.23
C THR A 178 4.87 25.84 -32.10
N CYS A 179 4.22 24.68 -32.08
CA CYS A 179 4.85 23.48 -32.62
C CYS A 179 4.77 23.59 -34.15
N PRO A 180 5.87 23.46 -34.90
CA PRO A 180 5.78 23.28 -36.33
C PRO A 180 4.99 22.00 -36.60
N SER A 181 4.10 22.09 -37.58
CA SER A 181 3.24 21.01 -38.09
C SER A 181 3.99 19.67 -38.23
N PRO A 182 3.35 18.54 -37.86
CA PRO A 182 3.90 17.21 -38.10
C PRO A 182 3.71 16.87 -39.58
N GLU A 183 4.71 17.17 -40.41
CA GLU A 183 4.80 16.60 -41.74
C GLU A 183 5.38 15.18 -41.69
N MET A 184 4.62 14.26 -42.29
CA MET A 184 5.03 12.95 -42.79
C MET A 184 5.54 11.92 -41.78
N TRP A 185 4.61 11.15 -41.23
CA TRP A 185 4.88 9.75 -40.88
C TRP A 185 4.20 8.88 -41.95
N PRO A 186 4.96 8.11 -42.75
CA PRO A 186 4.36 7.26 -43.77
C PRO A 186 3.57 6.13 -43.13
N SER A 187 2.29 6.10 -43.49
CA SER A 187 1.41 4.94 -43.39
C SER A 187 2.02 3.75 -44.12
N SER A 188 2.47 2.74 -43.39
CA SER A 188 2.41 1.29 -43.69
C SER A 188 3.61 0.57 -43.10
N LEU A 189 3.39 -0.16 -42.01
CA LEU A 189 4.20 -1.34 -41.69
C LEU A 189 3.23 -2.51 -41.43
N PRO A 190 3.39 -3.63 -42.14
CA PRO A 190 2.50 -4.77 -42.02
C PRO A 190 2.71 -5.48 -40.67
N ILE A 191 1.59 -5.73 -39.98
CA ILE A 191 1.50 -6.55 -38.79
C ILE A 191 1.60 -8.01 -39.25
N SER A 192 2.78 -8.62 -39.09
CA SER A 192 2.96 -10.07 -39.20
C SER A 192 2.61 -10.74 -37.86
N PRO A 193 1.69 -11.72 -37.83
CA PRO A 193 1.38 -12.45 -36.61
C PRO A 193 2.46 -13.51 -36.34
N LEU A 194 3.31 -13.28 -35.34
CA LEU A 194 4.15 -14.36 -34.78
C LEU A 194 3.24 -15.29 -33.95
N SER A 195 2.97 -16.46 -34.52
CA SER A 195 2.46 -17.62 -33.80
C SER A 195 3.58 -18.18 -32.91
N LEU A 196 3.33 -18.19 -31.59
CA LEU A 196 4.13 -18.96 -30.64
C LEU A 196 3.37 -20.26 -30.33
N PRO A 197 3.96 -21.44 -30.57
CA PRO A 197 3.36 -22.70 -30.16
C PRO A 197 3.55 -22.92 -28.65
N PHE A 198 2.44 -22.93 -27.92
CA PHE A 198 2.35 -23.55 -26.59
C PHE A 198 2.63 -25.05 -26.73
N HIS A 199 3.82 -25.49 -26.32
CA HIS A 199 4.10 -26.90 -26.09
C HIS A 199 3.88 -27.20 -24.61
N CYS A 200 2.69 -27.73 -24.31
CA CYS A 200 2.34 -28.30 -23.02
C CYS A 200 2.68 -29.79 -23.07
N SER A 201 3.80 -30.19 -22.47
CA SER A 201 4.10 -31.60 -22.23
C SER A 201 3.83 -31.93 -20.76
N LYS A 202 2.86 -32.80 -20.56
CA LYS A 202 2.46 -33.43 -19.31
C LYS A 202 3.46 -34.54 -18.98
N VAL A 203 4.09 -34.46 -17.82
CA VAL A 203 4.45 -35.60 -16.95
C VAL A 203 4.03 -35.22 -15.55
#